data_AF-Q93R77-F1
#
_entry.id   AF-Q93R77-F1
#
_cell.length_a   1.000
_cell.length_b   1.000
_cell.length_c   1.000
_cell.angle_alpha   90.00
_cell.angle_beta   90.00
_cell.angle_gamma   90.00
#
_symmetry.space_group_name_H-M   'P 1'
#
loop_
_entity.id
_entity.type
_entity.pdbx_description
1 polymer ?
#
loop_
_entity_poly.entity_id
_entity_poly.type
_entity_poly.pdbx_seq_one_letter_code
_entity_poly.pdbx_strand_id
1 'polypeptide(L)'
;MKLLVVGSGGREHAIAKKLLESEQVEQVFVAPGNDGMTLDGIELINIGISEHSALINFAKENDIAWTFVGPDDALAAGIVDDFEQAGLKAFGP
;
A
#
# COMPACT_ATOMS: atom_id res chain seq x y z
N MET A 1 -14.16 -0.40 0.78
CA MET A 1 -13.09 -0.56 -0.23
C MET A 1 -11.79 -1.00 0.43
N LYS A 2 -10.95 -1.74 -0.31
CA LYS A 2 -9.64 -2.22 0.15
C LYS A 2 -8.53 -1.30 -0.35
N LEU A 3 -7.56 -1.00 0.51
CA LEU A 3 -6.46 -0.09 0.23
C LEU A 3 -5.11 -0.78 0.45
N LEU A 4 -4.10 -0.33 -0.29
CA LEU A 4 -2.71 -0.76 -0.11
C LEU A 4 -1.84 0.44 0.29
N VAL A 5 -0.96 0.26 1.27
CA VAL A 5 0.10 1.22 1.58
C VAL A 5 1.44 0.52 1.38
N VAL A 6 2.36 1.15 0.66
CA VAL A 6 3.71 0.62 0.43
C VAL A 6 4.67 1.29 1.40
N GLY A 7 5.47 0.50 2.11
CA GLY A 7 6.49 0.88 3.09
C GLY A 7 6.33 0.18 4.43
N SER A 8 7.19 0.51 5.39
CA SER A 8 7.28 -0.17 6.69
C SER A 8 7.56 0.77 7.87
N GLY A 9 7.68 2.07 7.62
CA GLY A 9 8.01 3.06 8.64
C GLY A 9 6.79 3.57 9.42
N GLY A 10 7.05 4.48 10.35
CA GLY A 10 5.99 5.12 11.14
C GLY A 10 5.05 6.00 10.31
N ARG A 11 5.52 6.54 9.18
CA ARG A 11 4.68 7.30 8.23
C ARG A 11 3.60 6.40 7.64
N GLU A 12 3.98 5.23 7.15
CA GLU A 12 3.04 4.28 6.57
C GLU A 12 2.08 3.73 7.61
N HIS A 13 2.56 3.50 8.84
CA HIS A 13 1.69 3.15 9.97
C HIS A 13 0.62 4.23 10.21
N ALA A 14 1.04 5.50 10.33
CA ALA A 14 0.12 6.59 10.60
C ALA A 14 -0.92 6.77 9.47
N ILE A 15 -0.51 6.63 8.21
CA ILE A 15 -1.40 6.67 7.05
C ILE A 15 -2.40 5.51 7.10
N ALA A 16 -1.92 4.27 7.24
CA ALA A 16 -2.77 3.07 7.26
C ALA A 16 -3.79 3.12 8.41
N LYS A 17 -3.34 3.54 9.61
CA LYS A 17 -4.21 3.73 10.77
C LYS A 17 -5.29 4.77 10.50
N LYS A 18 -4.93 5.89 9.87
CA LYS A 18 -5.91 6.94 9.57
C LYS A 18 -6.91 6.51 8.49
N LEU A 19 -6.49 5.72 7.51
CA LEU A 19 -7.35 5.15 6.48
C LEU A 19 -8.41 4.21 7.09
N LEU A 20 -8.05 3.40 8.07
CA LEU A 20 -8.98 2.49 8.78
C LEU A 20 -10.10 3.21 9.55
N GLU A 21 -9.96 4.50 9.86
CA GLU A 21 -11.02 5.27 10.54
C GLU A 21 -12.19 5.64 9.59
N SER A 22 -12.02 5.47 8.28
CA SER A 22 -13.06 5.78 7.29
C SER A 22 -14.09 4.66 7.19
N GLU A 23 -15.38 4.99 7.31
CA GLU A 23 -16.49 4.03 7.11
C GLU A 23 -16.53 3.42 5.70
N GLN A 24 -15.83 4.03 4.73
CA GLN A 24 -15.74 3.52 3.36
C GLN A 24 -14.60 2.52 3.17
N VAL A 25 -13.72 2.35 4.15
CA VAL A 25 -12.56 1.46 4.10
C VAL A 25 -12.89 0.18 4.86
N GLU A 26 -12.81 -0.93 4.14
CA GLU A 26 -13.06 -2.26 4.72
C GLU A 26 -11.78 -2.87 5.29
N GLN A 27 -10.64 -2.58 4.64
CA GLN A 27 -9.37 -3.24 4.91
C GLN A 27 -8.22 -2.38 4.38
N VAL A 28 -7.11 -2.37 5.12
CA VAL A 28 -5.86 -1.74 4.71
C VAL A 28 -4.75 -2.78 4.78
N PHE A 29 -4.12 -3.03 3.63
CA PHE A 29 -2.92 -3.82 3.51
C PHE A 29 -1.68 -2.93 3.55
N VAL A 30 -0.59 -3.40 4.14
CA VAL A 30 0.71 -2.73 4.11
C VAL A 30 1.80 -3.67 3.66
N ALA A 31 2.63 -3.20 2.72
CA ALA A 31 3.69 -3.98 2.10
C ALA A 31 5.08 -3.31 2.28
N PRO A 32 6.04 -3.91 3.00
CA PRO A 32 5.90 -5.09 3.85
C PRO A 32 5.31 -4.76 5.24
N GLY A 33 5.24 -3.47 5.59
CA GLY A 33 4.80 -3.04 6.92
C GLY A 33 5.75 -3.41 8.06
N ASN A 34 5.27 -3.30 9.29
CA ASN A 34 5.98 -3.73 10.50
C ASN A 34 5.01 -4.34 11.52
N ASP A 35 5.51 -5.19 12.42
CA ASP A 35 4.68 -5.93 13.38
C ASP A 35 3.79 -5.04 14.26
N GLY A 36 4.23 -3.81 14.55
CA GLY A 36 3.47 -2.85 15.36
C GLY A 36 2.15 -2.42 14.71
N MET A 37 2.04 -2.49 13.38
CA MET A 37 0.83 -2.15 12.65
C MET A 37 -0.29 -3.18 12.88
N THR A 38 0.04 -4.45 13.14
CA THR A 38 -0.95 -5.52 13.36
C THR A 38 -1.86 -5.25 14.56
N LEU A 39 -1.34 -4.54 15.57
CA LEU A 39 -2.08 -4.14 16.76
C LEU A 39 -3.21 -3.16 16.47
N ASP A 40 -3.15 -2.46 15.33
CA ASP A 40 -4.16 -1.52 14.87
C ASP A 40 -5.11 -2.12 13.81
N GLY A 41 -5.09 -3.46 13.62
CA GLY A 41 -5.95 -4.15 12.65
C GLY A 41 -5.51 -4.00 11.19
N ILE A 42 -4.26 -3.60 10.96
CA ILE A 42 -3.65 -3.50 9.64
C ILE A 42 -3.12 -4.88 9.22
N GLU A 43 -3.38 -5.26 7.96
CA GLU A 43 -2.88 -6.52 7.41
C GLU A 43 -1.55 -6.35 6.70
N LEU A 44 -0.56 -7.17 7.07
CA LEU A 44 0.76 -7.12 6.46
C LEU A 44 0.86 -8.13 5.34
N ILE A 45 1.46 -7.72 4.22
CA ILE A 45 1.79 -8.63 3.12
C ILE A 45 3.29 -8.65 2.93
N ASN A 46 3.87 -9.84 2.81
CA ASN A 46 5.32 -9.99 2.68
C ASN A 46 5.77 -9.76 1.22
N ILE A 47 5.61 -8.53 0.75
CA ILE A 47 6.06 -8.05 -0.56
C ILE A 47 6.92 -6.81 -0.33
N GLY A 48 8.14 -6.81 -0.86
CA GLY A 48 9.08 -5.73 -0.76
C GLY A 48 8.70 -4.51 -1.62
N ILE A 49 9.18 -3.34 -1.22
CA ILE A 49 8.83 -2.06 -1.86
C ILE A 49 9.33 -1.96 -3.31
N SER A 50 10.35 -2.73 -3.69
CA SER A 50 10.92 -2.79 -5.04
C SER A 50 10.27 -3.84 -5.93
N GLU A 51 9.35 -4.65 -5.41
CA GLU A 51 8.71 -5.75 -6.13
C GLU A 51 7.43 -5.28 -6.83
N HIS A 52 7.56 -4.28 -7.71
CA HIS A 52 6.41 -3.59 -8.32
C HIS A 52 5.43 -4.56 -8.99
N SER A 53 5.92 -5.53 -9.76
CA SER A 53 5.10 -6.56 -10.41
C SER A 53 4.29 -7.39 -9.40
N ALA A 54 4.87 -7.72 -8.25
CA ALA A 54 4.18 -8.47 -7.21
C ALA A 54 3.12 -7.61 -6.51
N LEU A 55 3.43 -6.34 -6.24
CA LEU A 55 2.48 -5.36 -5.67
C LEU A 55 1.30 -5.11 -6.62
N ILE A 56 1.55 -4.99 -7.93
CA ILE A 56 0.52 -4.83 -8.96
C ILE A 56 -0.37 -6.07 -9.05
N ASN A 57 0.22 -7.27 -9.06
CA ASN A 57 -0.55 -8.51 -9.09
C ASN A 57 -1.42 -8.65 -7.84
N PHE A 58 -0.84 -8.39 -6.67
CA PHE A 58 -1.58 -8.37 -5.42
C PHE A 58 -2.75 -7.37 -5.48
N ALA A 59 -2.49 -6.16 -5.98
CA ALA A 59 -3.51 -5.12 -6.08
C ALA A 59 -4.67 -5.51 -7.01
N LYS A 60 -4.39 -6.20 -8.13
CA LYS A 60 -5.42 -6.74 -9.04
C LYS A 60 -6.21 -7.89 -8.41
N GLU A 61 -5.52 -8.85 -7.81
CA GLU A 61 -6.16 -10.04 -7.22
C GLU A 61 -7.03 -9.71 -6.01
N ASN A 62 -6.72 -8.62 -5.30
CA ASN A 62 -7.42 -8.21 -4.08
C ASN A 62 -8.36 -7.02 -4.29
N ASP A 63 -8.60 -6.60 -5.53
CA ASP A 63 -9.46 -5.46 -5.88
C ASP A 63 -9.10 -4.18 -5.09
N ILE A 64 -7.81 -3.86 -5.04
CA ILE A 64 -7.31 -2.65 -4.35
C ILE A 64 -7.79 -1.41 -5.10
N ALA A 65 -8.52 -0.56 -4.37
CA ALA A 65 -9.11 0.66 -4.94
C ALA A 65 -8.06 1.77 -5.14
N TRP A 66 -7.11 1.89 -4.20
CA TRP A 66 -6.01 2.84 -4.23
C TRP A 66 -4.79 2.29 -3.51
N THR A 67 -3.62 2.62 -4.05
CA THR A 67 -2.31 2.35 -3.43
C THR A 67 -1.66 3.66 -2.99
N PHE A 68 -1.18 3.74 -1.76
CA PHE A 68 -0.46 4.90 -1.22
C PHE A 68 1.02 4.55 -1.07
N VAL A 69 1.90 5.29 -1.71
CA VAL A 69 3.33 4.98 -1.73
C VAL A 69 4.07 5.91 -0.77
N GLY A 70 4.65 5.32 0.28
CA GLY A 70 5.40 6.07 1.28
C GLY A 70 6.89 6.25 0.93
N PRO A 71 7.67 5.16 0.74
CA PRO A 71 9.12 5.21 0.56
C PRO A 71 9.57 6.01 -0.68
N ASP A 72 10.51 6.92 -0.47
CA ASP A 72 11.05 7.78 -1.53
C ASP A 72 11.80 6.95 -2.60
N ASP A 73 12.46 5.86 -2.21
CA ASP A 73 13.15 4.95 -3.13
C ASP A 73 12.18 4.24 -4.08
N ALA A 74 10.97 3.90 -3.62
CA ALA A 74 9.95 3.26 -4.46
C ALA A 74 9.35 4.28 -5.45
N LEU A 75 9.10 5.50 -4.98
CA LEU A 75 8.66 6.62 -5.83
C LEU A 75 9.70 6.92 -6.92
N ALA A 76 10.97 7.06 -6.55
CA ALA A 76 12.07 7.31 -7.49
C ALA A 76 12.27 6.17 -8.50
N ALA A 77 11.84 4.95 -8.16
CA ALA A 77 11.88 3.80 -9.05
C ALA A 77 10.67 3.73 -10.03
N GLY A 78 9.73 4.68 -9.99
CA GLY A 78 8.61 4.75 -10.91
C GLY A 78 7.43 3.83 -10.56
N ILE A 79 7.28 3.45 -9.29
CA ILE A 79 6.19 2.55 -8.88
C ILE A 79 4.80 3.11 -9.21
N VAL A 80 4.62 4.44 -9.15
CA VAL A 80 3.34 5.08 -9.49
C VAL A 80 3.06 4.91 -10.98
N ASP A 81 4.03 5.20 -11.84
CA ASP A 81 3.92 4.99 -13.29
C ASP A 81 3.59 3.53 -13.63
N ASP A 82 4.22 2.57 -12.96
CA ASP A 82 3.99 1.14 -13.18
C ASP A 82 2.55 0.74 -12.79
N PHE A 83 2.03 1.28 -11.68
CA PHE A 83 0.64 1.06 -11.26
C PHE A 83 -0.35 1.67 -12.26
N GLU A 84 -0.12 2.91 -12.72
CA GLU A 84 -0.98 3.59 -13.68
C GLU A 84 -0.99 2.88 -15.05
N GLN A 85 0.18 2.45 -15.54
CA GLN A 85 0.30 1.63 -16.75
C GLN A 85 -0.45 0.30 -16.64
N ALA A 86 -0.52 -0.26 -15.42
CA ALA A 86 -1.29 -1.47 -15.12
C ALA A 86 -2.80 -1.22 -14.93
N GLY A 87 -3.27 0.03 -15.06
CA GLY A 87 -4.67 0.43 -14.88
C GLY A 87 -5.11 0.56 -13.42
N LEU A 88 -4.16 0.66 -12.49
CA LEU A 88 -4.42 0.78 -11.05
C LEU A 88 -4.21 2.22 -10.59
N LYS A 89 -4.90 2.62 -9.52
CA LYS A 89 -4.76 3.96 -8.94
C LYS A 89 -3.67 3.95 -7.87
N ALA A 90 -2.69 4.82 -8.01
CA ALA A 90 -1.65 5.03 -7.02
C ALA A 90 -1.57 6.52 -6.63
N PHE A 91 -1.19 6.79 -5.38
CA PHE A 91 -0.97 8.12 -4.83
C PHE A 91 0.49 8.26 -4.42
N GLY A 92 1.18 9.15 -5.12
CA GLY A 92 2.61 9.47 -5.01
C GLY A 92 3.04 10.25 -6.25
N PRO A 93 4.16 10.99 -6.19
CA PRO A 93 4.78 11.57 -7.39
C PRO A 93 5.38 10.52 -8.32
#